data_AF-A0A5C5TPZ1-F1
#
_entry.id   AF-A0A5C5TPZ1-F1
#
_cell.length_a   1.000
_cell.length_b   1.000
_cell.length_c   1.000
_cell.angle_alpha   90.00
_cell.angle_beta   90.00
_cell.angle_gamma   90.00
#
_symmetry.space_group_name_H-M   'P 1'
#
loop_
_entity.id
_entity.type
_entity.pdbx_description
1 polymer ?
#
loop_
_entity_poly.entity_id
_entity_poly.type
_entity_poly.pdbx_seq_one_letter_code
_entity_poly.pdbx_strand_id
1 'polypeptide(L)'
;MATAREMSLVNKDFLVEELGLKQQGNSTVFTNEDCFVLSPSVQRYEKGFDISEFNLAKFDPERQQGFLIVRYMDTFLMAKLDSFKEKMMPPELLISKKNTKPHWKFTVAENPAYHLVNTQNKELRYRLQEPTKKQIISFFKKI
;
A
#
# COMPACT_ATOMS: atom_id res chain seq x y z
N MET A 1 12.58 -19.34 -9.23
CA MET A 1 11.86 -18.47 -8.25
C MET A 1 12.36 -17.05 -8.43
N ALA A 2 11.48 -16.07 -8.58
CA ALA A 2 11.89 -14.66 -8.68
C ALA A 2 12.53 -14.20 -7.35
N THR A 3 13.62 -13.44 -7.45
CA THR A 3 14.28 -12.79 -6.32
C THR A 3 13.37 -11.71 -5.71
N ALA A 4 13.56 -11.38 -4.43
CA ALA A 4 12.78 -10.31 -3.77
C ALA A 4 12.86 -8.97 -4.52
N ARG A 5 13.98 -8.72 -5.20
CA ARG A 5 14.19 -7.53 -6.05
C ARG A 5 13.27 -7.53 -7.27
N GLU A 6 13.20 -8.64 -8.01
CA GLU A 6 12.32 -8.77 -9.18
C GLU A 6 10.84 -8.61 -8.80
N MET A 7 10.43 -9.18 -7.66
CA MET A 7 9.06 -9.08 -7.15
C MET A 7 8.65 -7.63 -6.82
N SER A 8 9.60 -6.81 -6.35
CA SER A 8 9.34 -5.39 -6.07
C SER A 8 9.13 -4.54 -7.33
N LEU A 9 9.59 -5.03 -8.48
CA LEU A 9 9.50 -4.35 -9.78
C LEU A 9 8.18 -4.62 -10.50
N VAL A 10 7.47 -5.69 -10.14
CA VAL A 10 6.19 -6.05 -10.76
C VAL A 10 5.22 -4.88 -10.68
N ASN A 11 4.67 -4.46 -11.83
CA ASN A 11 3.69 -3.36 -11.95
C ASN A 11 4.19 -2.01 -11.38
N LYS A 12 5.51 -1.83 -11.22
CA LYS A 12 6.12 -0.57 -10.76
C LYS A 12 6.10 0.50 -11.85
N ASP A 13 6.43 0.08 -13.06
CA ASP A 13 6.31 0.81 -14.33
C ASP A 13 4.97 1.54 -14.43
N PHE A 14 3.85 0.86 -14.13
CA PHE A 14 2.53 1.49 -14.10
C PHE A 14 2.46 2.71 -13.17
N LEU A 15 3.05 2.64 -11.97
CA LEU A 15 3.02 3.78 -11.04
C LEU A 15 3.88 4.95 -11.52
N VAL A 16 5.02 4.66 -12.14
CA VAL A 16 6.01 5.67 -12.52
C VAL A 16 5.66 6.31 -13.86
N GLU A 17 5.33 5.50 -14.86
CA GLU A 17 5.14 5.92 -16.24
C GLU A 17 3.69 6.33 -16.51
N GLU A 18 2.72 5.54 -16.05
CA GLU A 18 1.29 5.80 -16.33
C GLU A 18 0.66 6.77 -15.32
N LEU A 19 1.06 6.71 -14.05
CA LEU A 19 0.56 7.61 -13.00
C LEU A 19 1.50 8.80 -12.71
N GLY A 20 2.70 8.83 -13.32
CA GLY A 20 3.66 9.94 -13.13
C GLY A 20 4.22 10.05 -11.71
N LEU A 21 4.19 8.97 -10.91
CA LEU A 21 4.64 9.00 -9.52
C LEU A 21 6.14 8.75 -9.42
N LYS A 22 6.82 9.50 -8.54
CA LYS A 22 8.23 9.29 -8.24
C LYS A 22 8.39 8.41 -7.00
N GLN A 23 9.15 7.32 -7.13
CA GLN A 23 9.50 6.49 -5.97
C GLN A 23 10.48 7.23 -5.05
N GLN A 24 10.22 7.19 -3.75
CA GLN A 24 11.13 7.75 -2.76
C GLN A 24 12.18 6.73 -2.32
N GLY A 25 13.37 6.81 -2.91
CA GLY A 25 14.47 5.86 -2.66
C GLY A 25 14.04 4.41 -2.94
N ASN A 26 14.55 3.47 -2.14
CA ASN A 26 14.18 2.05 -2.23
C ASN A 26 13.01 1.70 -1.28
N SER A 27 11.97 2.53 -1.25
CA SER A 27 10.81 2.32 -0.36
C SER A 27 9.53 1.97 -1.14
N THR A 28 8.46 1.62 -0.42
CA THR A 28 7.12 1.44 -1.00
C THR A 28 6.39 2.76 -1.21
N VAL A 29 7.03 3.91 -1.00
CA VAL A 29 6.41 5.24 -1.09
C VAL A 29 6.64 5.81 -2.50
N PHE A 30 5.55 6.25 -3.11
CA PHE A 30 5.51 6.90 -4.41
C PHE A 30 4.75 8.22 -4.27
N THR A 31 5.27 9.30 -4.83
CA THR A 31 4.69 10.64 -4.65
C THR A 31 4.79 11.46 -5.93
N ASN A 32 3.84 12.35 -6.13
CA ASN A 32 3.97 13.54 -6.98
C ASN A 32 3.52 14.77 -6.17
N GLU A 33 3.21 15.88 -6.83
CA GLU A 33 2.77 17.11 -6.15
C GLU A 33 1.46 16.91 -5.39
N ASP A 34 0.49 16.21 -5.99
CA ASP A 34 -0.88 16.10 -5.46
C ASP A 34 -1.18 14.79 -4.72
N CYS A 35 -0.35 13.77 -4.87
CA CYS A 35 -0.63 12.41 -4.40
C CYS A 35 0.53 11.82 -3.61
N PHE A 36 0.15 11.11 -2.55
CA PHE A 36 0.99 10.22 -1.78
C PHE A 36 0.45 8.80 -1.87
N VAL A 37 1.26 7.87 -2.37
CA VAL A 37 0.87 6.48 -2.59
C VAL A 37 1.81 5.54 -1.83
N LEU A 38 1.23 4.77 -0.91
CA LEU A 38 1.88 3.56 -0.41
C LEU A 38 1.59 2.43 -1.38
N SER A 39 2.63 1.88 -2.01
CA SER A 39 2.50 0.75 -2.92
C SER A 39 3.41 -0.44 -2.58
N PRO A 40 3.02 -1.24 -1.57
CA PRO A 40 3.67 -2.52 -1.32
C PRO A 40 3.41 -3.49 -2.48
N SER A 41 4.42 -4.30 -2.81
CA SER A 41 4.30 -5.40 -3.77
C SER A 41 4.14 -6.72 -3.03
N VAL A 42 3.07 -7.45 -3.33
CA VAL A 42 2.72 -8.73 -2.70
C VAL A 42 2.63 -9.78 -3.81
N GLN A 43 3.70 -10.56 -3.94
CA GLN A 43 3.90 -11.50 -5.05
C GLN A 43 4.15 -12.94 -4.58
N ARG A 44 4.04 -13.19 -3.26
CA ARG A 44 4.34 -14.47 -2.60
C ARG A 44 3.07 -15.14 -2.09
N TYR A 45 3.19 -16.44 -1.81
CA TYR A 45 2.19 -17.19 -1.06
C TYR A 45 1.96 -16.61 0.34
N GLU A 46 3.02 -16.12 0.99
CA GLU A 46 2.89 -15.25 2.15
C GLU A 46 2.42 -13.88 1.68
N LYS A 47 1.09 -13.70 1.64
CA LYS A 47 0.35 -12.52 1.15
C LYS A 47 0.50 -11.28 2.05
N GLY A 48 1.65 -11.13 2.72
CA GLY A 48 1.88 -10.14 3.76
C GLY A 48 2.74 -8.96 3.32
N PHE A 49 2.54 -7.81 3.95
CA PHE A 49 3.41 -6.64 3.83
C PHE A 49 3.34 -5.78 5.09
N ASP A 50 4.35 -4.91 5.25
CA ASP A 50 4.47 -4.02 6.39
C ASP A 50 4.34 -2.55 5.95
N ILE A 51 3.70 -1.73 6.79
CA ILE A 51 3.71 -0.27 6.68
C ILE A 51 4.39 0.28 7.92
N SER A 52 5.52 0.97 7.73
CA SER A 52 6.25 1.59 8.83
C SER A 52 5.78 3.02 9.10
N GLU A 53 5.87 3.47 10.36
CA GLU A 53 5.65 4.87 10.74
C GLU A 53 6.55 5.80 9.94
N PHE A 54 7.79 5.39 9.69
CA PHE A 54 8.75 6.16 8.91
C PHE A 54 8.27 6.44 7.48
N ASN A 55 7.60 5.49 6.83
CA ASN A 55 7.03 5.72 5.50
C ASN A 55 5.82 6.64 5.58
N LEU A 56 4.98 6.47 6.61
CA LEU A 56 3.80 7.30 6.83
C LEU A 56 4.13 8.75 7.19
N ALA A 57 5.21 8.99 7.91
CA ALA A 57 5.63 10.34 8.32
C ALA A 57 5.98 11.25 7.13
N LYS A 58 6.10 10.69 5.93
CA LYS A 58 6.36 11.43 4.69
C LYS A 58 5.09 11.90 3.99
N PHE A 59 3.93 11.47 4.47
CA PHE A 59 2.64 11.88 3.94
C PHE A 59 2.24 13.23 4.53
N ASP A 60 2.00 14.20 3.67
CA ASP A 60 1.47 15.51 4.04
C ASP A 60 -0.01 15.61 3.60
N PRO A 61 -0.98 15.41 4.51
CA PRO A 61 -2.40 15.43 4.16
C PRO A 61 -2.92 16.83 3.80
N GLU A 62 -2.20 17.90 4.11
CA GLU A 62 -2.59 19.26 3.72
C GLU A 62 -2.28 19.54 2.24
N ARG A 63 -1.28 18.84 1.68
CA ARG A 63 -0.81 19.03 0.32
C ARG A 63 -1.18 17.90 -0.62
N GLN A 64 -1.31 16.68 -0.09
CA GLN A 64 -1.42 15.47 -0.89
C GLN A 64 -2.65 14.66 -0.52
N GLN A 65 -3.27 14.05 -1.53
CA GLN A 65 -4.23 12.97 -1.34
C GLN A 65 -3.51 11.65 -1.09
N GLY A 66 -3.87 10.96 -0.02
CA GLY A 66 -3.26 9.70 0.38
C GLY A 66 -3.99 8.48 -0.19
N PHE A 67 -3.24 7.58 -0.83
CA PHE A 67 -3.75 6.28 -1.30
C PHE A 67 -2.86 5.11 -0.87
N LEU A 68 -3.50 3.98 -0.64
CA LEU A 68 -2.86 2.67 -0.57
C LEU A 68 -3.17 1.92 -1.87
N ILE A 69 -2.14 1.57 -2.64
CA ILE A 69 -2.25 0.77 -3.87
C ILE A 69 -1.39 -0.48 -3.70
N VAL A 70 -1.98 -1.58 -3.25
CA VAL A 70 -1.28 -2.87 -3.16
C VAL A 70 -1.13 -3.46 -4.56
N ARG A 71 0.11 -3.70 -4.99
CA ARG A 71 0.44 -4.45 -6.20
C ARG A 71 0.37 -5.94 -5.88
N TYR A 72 -0.82 -6.51 -6.02
CA TYR A 72 -1.12 -7.86 -5.60
C TYR A 72 -1.13 -8.79 -6.81
N MET A 73 -0.08 -9.61 -6.96
CA MET A 73 0.11 -10.43 -8.17
C MET A 73 -0.02 -9.57 -9.44
N ASP A 74 -1.01 -9.86 -10.28
CA ASP A 74 -1.36 -9.16 -11.52
C ASP A 74 -2.44 -8.08 -11.35
N THR A 75 -3.04 -7.94 -10.16
CA THR A 75 -4.10 -6.99 -9.88
C THR A 75 -3.63 -5.82 -8.99
N PHE A 76 -4.40 -4.73 -9.02
CA PHE A 76 -4.20 -3.58 -8.16
C PHE A 76 -5.35 -3.51 -7.17
N LEU A 77 -5.01 -3.40 -5.89
CA LEU A 77 -5.98 -3.23 -4.83
C LEU A 77 -5.81 -1.84 -4.22
N MET A 78 -6.89 -1.08 -4.15
CA MET A 78 -6.84 0.35 -3.82
C MET A 78 -7.71 0.69 -2.61
N ALA A 79 -7.22 1.63 -1.80
CA ALA A 79 -7.97 2.26 -0.71
C ALA A 79 -7.53 3.73 -0.52
N LYS A 80 -8.41 4.56 0.04
CA LYS A 80 -8.04 5.86 0.59
C LYS A 80 -7.19 5.65 1.84
N LEU A 81 -6.04 6.32 1.91
CA LEU A 81 -5.06 6.10 2.97
C LEU A 81 -5.61 6.52 4.33
N ASP A 82 -6.32 7.65 4.43
CA ASP A 82 -6.84 8.15 5.70
C ASP A 82 -7.85 7.20 6.33
N SER A 83 -8.86 6.79 5.55
CA SER A 83 -9.86 5.82 6.00
C SER A 83 -9.24 4.46 6.35
N PHE A 84 -8.19 4.05 5.63
CA PHE A 84 -7.45 2.84 5.94
C PHE A 84 -6.68 2.98 7.28
N LYS A 85 -5.94 4.07 7.47
CA LYS A 85 -5.15 4.33 8.68
C LYS A 85 -6.02 4.35 9.93
N GLU A 86 -7.12 5.11 9.88
CA GLU A 86 -8.06 5.25 11.00
C GLU A 86 -8.58 3.90 11.50
N LYS A 87 -8.90 2.98 10.56
CA LYS A 87 -9.48 1.68 10.91
C LYS A 87 -8.44 0.61 11.23
N MET A 88 -7.31 0.59 10.52
CA MET A 88 -6.41 -0.58 10.47
C MET A 88 -5.08 -0.37 11.18
N MET A 89 -4.77 0.86 11.57
CA MET A 89 -3.47 1.24 12.15
C MET A 89 -3.60 1.84 13.55
N PRO A 90 -4.38 1.23 14.47
CA PRO A 90 -4.48 1.77 15.81
C PRO A 90 -3.12 1.57 16.55
N PRO A 91 -2.73 2.49 17.45
CA PRO A 91 -1.41 2.49 18.08
C PRO A 91 -1.09 1.21 18.86
N GLU A 92 -2.09 0.57 19.48
CA GLU A 92 -1.92 -0.66 20.26
C GLU A 92 -1.56 -1.88 19.41
N LEU A 93 -1.76 -1.82 18.09
CA LEU A 93 -1.37 -2.87 17.16
C LEU A 93 -0.03 -2.59 16.46
N LEU A 94 0.67 -1.52 16.85
CA LEU A 94 1.99 -1.18 16.34
C LEU A 94 3.03 -2.19 16.84
N ILE A 95 3.71 -2.85 15.91
CA ILE A 95 4.80 -3.77 16.23
C ILE A 95 6.06 -2.94 16.42
N SER A 96 6.53 -2.87 17.67
CA SER A 96 7.80 -2.24 18.03
C SER A 96 8.73 -3.28 18.65
N LYS A 97 9.85 -3.56 17.98
CA LYS A 97 10.90 -4.46 18.47
C LYS A 97 12.26 -3.78 18.34
N LYS A 98 13.20 -4.19 19.19
CA LYS A 98 14.60 -3.74 19.14
C LYS A 98 15.17 -4.01 17.74
N ASN A 99 15.72 -2.98 17.10
CA ASN A 99 16.34 -2.99 15.75
C ASN A 99 15.39 -3.04 14.54
N THR A 100 14.07 -2.96 14.73
CA THR A 100 13.12 -2.79 13.62
C THR A 100 12.38 -1.48 13.76
N LYS A 101 12.23 -0.75 12.64
CA LYS A 101 11.36 0.44 12.63
C LYS A 101 9.94 0.02 13.04
N PRO A 102 9.25 0.80 13.89
CA PRO A 102 7.87 0.51 14.23
C PRO A 102 7.00 0.41 12.97
N HIS A 103 6.18 -0.63 12.92
CA HIS A 103 5.36 -0.92 11.75
C HIS A 103 4.08 -1.68 12.10
N TRP A 104 3.09 -1.57 11.23
CA TRP A 104 1.94 -2.46 11.22
C TRP A 104 2.13 -3.47 10.10
N LYS A 105 1.70 -4.71 10.37
CA LYS A 105 1.81 -5.81 9.42
C LYS A 105 0.43 -6.29 9.00
N PHE A 106 0.23 -6.40 7.69
CA PHE A 106 -1.03 -6.75 7.05
C PHE A 106 -0.87 -7.99 6.19
N THR A 107 -2.00 -8.65 5.94
CA THR A 107 -2.11 -9.71 4.95
C THR A 107 -3.31 -9.47 4.04
N VAL A 108 -3.15 -9.80 2.76
CA VAL A 108 -4.25 -9.77 1.79
C VAL A 108 -5.01 -11.09 1.86
N ALA A 109 -6.33 -11.01 2.02
CA ALA A 109 -7.25 -12.13 1.99
C ALA A 109 -8.29 -11.94 0.86
N GLU A 110 -8.70 -13.04 0.23
CA GLU A 110 -9.42 -13.01 -1.07
C GLU A 110 -10.92 -13.31 -0.96
N ASN A 111 -11.37 -13.97 0.12
CA ASN A 111 -12.76 -14.47 0.24
C ASN A 111 -13.55 -13.72 1.34
N PRO A 112 -14.77 -13.22 1.06
CA PRO A 112 -15.52 -13.24 -0.22
C PRO A 112 -15.12 -12.11 -1.20
N ALA A 113 -14.24 -11.20 -0.79
CA ALA A 113 -13.66 -10.16 -1.63
C ALA A 113 -12.28 -9.79 -1.08
N TYR A 114 -11.45 -9.11 -1.89
CA TYR A 114 -10.15 -8.63 -1.43
C TYR A 114 -10.27 -7.70 -0.22
N HIS A 115 -9.60 -8.08 0.86
CA HIS A 115 -9.51 -7.28 2.07
C HIS A 115 -8.15 -7.43 2.73
N LEU A 116 -7.76 -6.40 3.48
CA LEU A 116 -6.61 -6.44 4.37
C LEU A 116 -7.05 -6.93 5.74
N VAL A 117 -6.20 -7.74 6.34
CA VAL A 117 -6.32 -8.21 7.72
C VAL A 117 -5.08 -7.75 8.48
N ASN A 118 -5.28 -7.12 9.64
CA ASN A 118 -4.17 -6.79 10.54
C ASN A 118 -3.66 -8.07 11.21
N THR A 119 -2.35 -8.30 11.21
CA THR A 119 -1.79 -9.54 11.77
C THR A 119 -1.80 -9.60 13.29
N GLN A 120 -1.85 -8.45 13.97
CA GLN A 120 -1.98 -8.37 15.43
C GLN A 120 -3.44 -8.51 15.87
N ASN A 121 -4.40 -8.08 15.03
CA ASN A 121 -5.84 -8.29 15.27
C ASN A 121 -6.55 -8.74 13.97
N LYS A 122 -6.89 -10.04 13.91
CA LYS A 122 -7.52 -10.66 12.73
C LYS A 122 -9.00 -10.29 12.52
N GLU A 123 -9.61 -9.64 13.50
CA GLU A 123 -10.99 -9.13 13.40
C GLU A 123 -11.02 -7.80 12.64
N LEU A 124 -9.92 -7.03 12.68
CA LEU A 124 -9.79 -5.83 11.87
C LEU A 124 -9.61 -6.19 10.41
N ARG A 125 -10.66 -5.93 9.63
CA ARG A 125 -10.71 -6.15 8.20
C ARG A 125 -11.04 -4.86 7.46
N TYR A 126 -10.33 -4.63 6.36
CA TYR A 126 -10.55 -3.49 5.49
C TYR A 126 -10.74 -3.96 4.06
N ARG A 127 -11.95 -3.77 3.52
CA ARG A 127 -12.26 -4.14 2.13
C ARG A 127 -11.50 -3.22 1.18
N LEU A 128 -10.82 -3.80 0.21
CA LEU A 128 -10.13 -3.07 -0.84
C LEU A 128 -11.03 -2.98 -2.08
N GLN A 129 -10.83 -1.92 -2.85
CA GLN A 129 -11.35 -1.84 -4.21
C GLN A 129 -10.40 -2.56 -5.16
N GLU A 130 -10.94 -3.16 -6.21
CA GLU A 130 -10.16 -3.82 -7.27
C GLU A 130 -10.36 -3.06 -8.59
N PRO A 131 -9.84 -1.83 -8.71
CA PRO A 131 -9.95 -1.07 -9.94
C PRO A 131 -9.04 -1.64 -11.03
N THR A 132 -9.54 -1.65 -12.26
CA THR A 132 -8.72 -1.87 -13.44
C THR A 132 -7.68 -0.75 -13.61
N LYS A 133 -6.59 -1.02 -14.32
CA LYS A 133 -5.56 0.00 -14.66
C LYS A 133 -6.18 1.26 -15.28
N LYS A 134 -7.17 1.11 -16.16
CA LYS A 134 -7.90 2.23 -16.79
C LYS A 134 -8.68 3.07 -15.78
N GLN A 135 -9.33 2.43 -14.80
CA GLN A 135 -10.05 3.15 -13.74
C GLN A 135 -9.09 3.93 -12.84
N ILE A 136 -7.93 3.35 -12.51
CA ILE A 136 -6.89 4.05 -11.72
C ILE A 136 -6.38 5.27 -12.48
N ILE A 137 -5.97 5.11 -13.75
CA ILE A 137 -5.50 6.22 -14.58
C ILE A 137 -6.58 7.32 -14.67
N SER A 138 -7.83 6.94 -14.96
CA SER A 138 -8.92 7.91 -15.05
C SER A 138 -9.20 8.62 -13.73
N PHE A 139 -8.94 7.99 -12.60
CA PHE A 139 -9.11 8.58 -11.28
C PHE A 139 -7.98 9.57 -10.99
N PHE A 140 -6.72 9.18 -11.20
CA PHE A 140 -5.55 10.04 -10.96
C PHE A 140 -5.47 11.23 -11.91
N LYS A 141 -6.01 11.14 -13.13
CA LYS A 141 -6.11 12.28 -14.06
C LYS A 141 -7.15 13.35 -13.68
N LYS A 142 -8.05 13.03 -12.76
CA LYS A 142 -9.12 13.94 -12.30
C LYS A 142 -8.76 14.65 -11.00
N ILE A 143 -7.70 14.18 -10.34
CA ILE A 143 -7.09 14.85 -9.18
C ILE A 143 -6.24 15.99 -9.73
#